data_AF-A0A1B6LA53-F1
#
_entry.id   AF-A0A1B6LA53-F1
#
_cell.length_a   1.000
_cell.length_b   1.000
_cell.length_c   1.000
_cell.angle_alpha   90.00
_cell.angle_beta   90.00
_cell.angle_gamma   90.00
#
_symmetry.space_group_name_H-M   'P 1'
#
loop_
_entity.id
_entity.type
_entity.pdbx_description
1 polymer ?
#
loop_
_entity_poly.entity_id
_entity_poly.type
_entity_poly.pdbx_seq_one_letter_code
_entity_poly.pdbx_strand_id
1 'polypeptide(L)'
;LILGKKILDALRSKSLPVEYTSNKKALMNQELFSSWLTKLNKTMGKKKRKILLFVDNCTAHNSIPPLKWVNVKFLPAKTTSKLQVLDAGIILKKTSRYYRTEVVRKFISDIEDGKVCTFNFLETMQFASKCWNKITDKTIANCFKSCGFKPDENPA
;
A
#
# COMPACT_ATOMS: atom_id res chain seq x y z
N LEU A 1 2.43 -3.23 -3.72
CA LEU A 1 3.87 -3.43 -3.93
C LEU A 1 4.56 -3.47 -2.58
N ILE A 2 5.20 -4.58 -2.23
CA ILE A 2 6.06 -4.71 -1.05
C ILE A 2 7.51 -4.59 -1.53
N LEU A 3 8.31 -3.77 -0.85
CA LEU A 3 9.73 -3.62 -1.12
C LEU A 3 10.54 -4.35 -0.06
N GLY A 4 11.51 -5.16 -0.48
CA GLY A 4 12.36 -5.91 0.43
C GLY A 4 13.82 -5.95 -0.01
N LYS A 5 14.66 -6.49 0.86
CA LYS A 5 16.02 -6.92 0.48
C LYS A 5 15.91 -8.25 -0.25
N LYS A 6 16.95 -8.63 -1.02
CA LYS A 6 17.04 -9.86 -1.84
C LYS A 6 16.03 -10.94 -1.41
N ILE A 7 15.13 -11.29 -2.34
CA ILE A 7 14.17 -12.35 -2.09
C ILE A 7 14.92 -13.69 -1.96
N LEU A 8 14.54 -14.51 -0.99
CA LEU A 8 15.03 -15.88 -0.88
C LEU A 8 14.54 -16.66 -2.10
N ASP A 9 15.41 -17.49 -2.70
CA ASP A 9 15.07 -18.20 -3.94
C ASP A 9 13.86 -19.14 -3.76
N ALA A 10 13.65 -19.65 -2.54
CA ALA A 10 12.47 -20.43 -2.15
C ALA A 10 11.13 -19.68 -2.24
N LEU A 11 11.14 -18.34 -2.34
CA LEU A 11 9.95 -17.51 -2.54
C LEU A 11 9.72 -17.14 -4.01
N ARG A 12 10.73 -17.29 -4.88
CA ARG A 12 10.59 -16.99 -6.32
C ARG A 12 9.71 -17.99 -7.05
N SER A 13 9.71 -19.25 -6.61
CA SER A 13 8.89 -20.32 -7.17
C SER A 13 7.45 -20.33 -6.65
N LYS A 14 7.12 -19.46 -5.68
CA LYS A 14 5.79 -19.39 -5.08
C LYS A 14 4.98 -18.24 -5.67
N SER A 15 3.67 -18.47 -5.85
CA SER A 15 2.73 -17.40 -6.15
C SER A 15 2.62 -16.48 -4.94
N LEU A 16 3.10 -15.24 -5.07
CA LEU A 16 3.04 -14.25 -3.98
C LEU A 16 1.67 -13.59 -3.94
N PRO A 17 1.10 -13.34 -2.73
CA PRO A 17 -0.22 -12.72 -2.60
C PRO A 17 -0.22 -11.23 -2.94
N VAL A 18 0.96 -10.60 -2.98
CA VAL A 18 1.15 -9.17 -3.26
C VAL A 18 2.37 -9.03 -4.17
N GLU A 19 2.31 -8.09 -5.13
CA GLU A 19 3.46 -7.72 -5.95
C GLU A 19 4.65 -7.33 -5.04
N TYR A 20 5.80 -7.95 -5.28
CA TYR A 20 7.02 -7.73 -4.51
C TYR A 20 8.15 -7.26 -5.43
N THR A 21 9.00 -6.37 -4.94
CA THR A 21 10.23 -5.99 -5.64
C THR A 21 11.38 -5.84 -4.65
N SER A 22 12.57 -6.33 -5.02
CA SER A 22 13.75 -6.22 -4.17
C SER A 22 14.73 -5.17 -4.66
N ASN A 23 15.28 -4.38 -3.74
CA ASN A 23 16.48 -3.57 -3.98
C ASN A 23 17.39 -3.59 -2.74
N LYS A 24 18.64 -3.10 -2.87
CA LYS A 24 19.63 -3.17 -1.78
C LYS A 24 19.16 -2.49 -0.48
N LYS A 25 18.41 -1.40 -0.61
CA LYS A 25 17.96 -0.60 0.54
C LYS A 25 16.59 -1.02 1.09
N ALA A 26 15.82 -1.83 0.35
CA ALA A 26 14.41 -2.10 0.62
C ALA A 26 13.55 -0.83 0.75
N LEU A 27 13.85 0.19 -0.07
CA LEU A 27 13.19 1.50 -0.04
C LEU A 27 12.71 1.88 -1.43
N MET A 28 11.67 2.73 -1.49
CA MET A 28 11.22 3.32 -2.75
C MET A 28 12.35 4.19 -3.34
N ASN A 29 12.48 4.16 -4.66
CA ASN A 29 13.36 5.06 -5.40
C ASN A 29 12.63 5.56 -6.66
N GLN A 30 13.25 6.50 -7.37
CA GLN A 30 12.66 7.15 -8.54
C GLN A 30 12.33 6.17 -9.66
N GLU A 31 13.23 5.23 -9.95
CA GLU A 31 13.04 4.23 -11.01
C GLU A 31 11.85 3.30 -10.71
N LEU A 32 11.78 2.78 -9.48
CA LEU A 32 10.70 1.90 -9.03
C LEU A 32 9.36 2.63 -9.04
N PHE A 33 9.34 3.87 -8.54
CA PHE A 33 8.13 4.68 -8.53
C PHE A 33 7.64 5.00 -9.95
N SER A 34 8.54 5.43 -10.85
CA SER A 34 8.23 5.70 -12.25
C SER A 34 7.71 4.46 -13.00
N SER A 35 8.35 3.30 -12.77
CA SER A 35 7.90 2.01 -13.31
C SER A 35 6.50 1.64 -12.82
N TRP A 36 6.25 1.79 -11.51
CA TRP A 36 4.95 1.55 -10.92
C TRP A 36 3.87 2.52 -11.46
N LEU A 37 4.16 3.81 -11.58
CA LEU A 37 3.26 4.81 -12.18
C LEU A 37 2.91 4.47 -13.64
N THR A 38 3.90 4.03 -14.42
CA THR A 38 3.69 3.61 -15.80
C THR A 38 2.74 2.42 -15.89
N LYS A 39 2.90 1.42 -15.02
CA LYS A 39 1.98 0.27 -14.91
C LYS A 39 0.58 0.71 -14.50
N LEU A 40 0.46 1.61 -13.53
CA LEU A 40 -0.82 2.15 -13.09
C LEU A 40 -1.53 2.89 -14.22
N ASN A 41 -0.83 3.77 -14.94
CA ASN A 41 -1.37 4.52 -16.07
C ASN A 41 -1.85 3.61 -17.22
N LYS A 42 -1.10 2.56 -17.55
CA LYS A 42 -1.55 1.53 -18.51
C LYS A 42 -2.82 0.84 -18.04
N THR A 43 -2.90 0.48 -16.76
CA THR A 43 -4.08 -0.18 -16.17
C THR A 43 -5.31 0.73 -16.21
N MET A 44 -5.15 2.01 -15.88
CA MET A 44 -6.23 3.00 -15.93
C MET A 44 -6.66 3.29 -17.37
N GLY A 45 -5.73 3.28 -18.32
CA GLY A 45 -6.04 3.37 -19.75
C GLY A 45 -6.85 2.21 -20.30
N LYS A 46 -6.52 0.97 -19.90
CA LYS A 46 -7.35 -0.21 -20.23
C LYS A 46 -8.77 -0.08 -19.68
N LYS A 47 -8.93 0.53 -18.50
CA LYS A 47 -10.23 0.82 -17.88
C LYS A 47 -10.89 2.10 -18.40
N LYS A 48 -10.26 2.81 -19.34
CA LYS A 48 -10.68 4.14 -19.83
C LYS A 48 -11.02 5.13 -18.72
N ARG A 49 -10.30 5.07 -17.59
CA ARG A 49 -10.58 5.85 -16.39
C ARG A 49 -9.46 6.86 -16.15
N LYS A 50 -9.79 8.14 -16.03
CA LYS A 50 -8.84 9.16 -15.55
C LYS A 50 -8.90 9.25 -14.04
N ILE A 51 -7.74 9.32 -13.39
CA ILE A 51 -7.66 9.44 -11.92
C ILE A 51 -6.70 10.56 -11.51
N LEU A 52 -6.97 11.11 -10.33
CA LEU A 52 -6.05 11.98 -9.59
C LEU A 52 -5.36 11.14 -8.51
N LEU A 53 -4.04 11.17 -8.45
CA LEU A 53 -3.24 10.47 -7.46
C LEU A 53 -2.50 11.49 -6.59
N PHE A 54 -2.80 11.48 -5.29
CA PHE A 54 -2.07 12.26 -4.30
C PHE A 54 -0.88 11.46 -3.77
N VAL A 55 0.30 12.09 -3.75
CA VAL A 55 1.54 11.51 -3.22
C VAL A 55 2.24 12.51 -2.30
N ASP A 56 3.00 12.01 -1.34
CA ASP A 56 3.85 12.82 -0.49
C ASP A 56 5.01 13.46 -1.28
N ASN A 57 5.46 14.62 -0.81
CA ASN A 57 6.60 15.32 -1.37
C ASN A 57 7.91 14.67 -0.88
N CYS A 58 8.27 13.56 -1.51
CA CYS A 58 9.47 12.76 -1.24
C CYS A 58 10.37 12.73 -2.49
N THR A 59 11.69 12.75 -2.28
CA THR A 59 12.67 12.73 -3.39
C THR A 59 12.58 11.49 -4.29
N ALA A 60 12.05 10.38 -3.76
CA ALA A 60 11.76 9.18 -4.54
C ALA A 60 10.64 9.40 -5.57
N HIS A 61 9.81 10.44 -5.41
CA HIS A 61 8.66 10.72 -6.26
C HIS A 61 8.92 11.83 -7.30
N ASN A 62 10.15 12.36 -7.36
CA ASN A 62 10.50 13.48 -8.24
C ASN A 62 10.52 13.14 -9.73
N SER A 63 10.55 11.84 -10.10
CA SER A 63 10.55 11.40 -11.49
C SER A 63 9.15 10.94 -11.89
N ILE A 64 8.40 11.82 -12.54
CA ILE A 64 7.08 11.52 -13.09
C ILE A 64 7.21 11.27 -14.60
N PRO A 65 6.95 10.05 -15.11
CA PRO A 65 6.95 9.79 -16.54
C PRO A 65 5.75 10.49 -17.23
N PRO A 66 5.70 10.59 -18.57
CA PRO A 66 4.54 11.12 -19.26
C PRO A 66 3.30 10.22 -19.05
N LEU A 67 2.26 10.76 -18.40
CA LEU A 67 1.02 10.04 -18.06
C LEU A 67 -0.19 10.66 -18.78
N LYS A 68 -1.12 9.82 -19.25
CA LYS A 68 -2.35 10.24 -19.95
C LYS A 68 -3.61 10.03 -19.12
N TRP A 69 -3.59 9.02 -18.25
CA TRP A 69 -4.75 8.55 -17.48
C TRP A 69 -4.61 8.82 -15.98
N VAL A 70 -3.42 9.17 -15.53
CA VAL A 70 -3.14 9.45 -14.12
C VAL A 70 -2.56 10.85 -14.04
N ASN A 71 -3.20 11.72 -13.27
CA ASN A 71 -2.66 13.03 -12.90
C ASN A 71 -2.09 12.93 -11.49
N VAL A 72 -0.82 13.28 -11.30
CA VAL A 72 -0.15 13.19 -10.00
C VAL A 72 -0.13 14.57 -9.34
N LYS A 73 -0.56 14.66 -8.08
CA LYS A 73 -0.47 15.87 -7.27
C LYS A 73 0.30 15.59 -5.99
N PHE A 74 1.27 16.44 -5.72
CA PHE A 74 2.05 16.37 -4.50
C PHE A 74 1.32 17.07 -3.37
N LEU A 75 1.30 16.43 -2.20
CA LEU A 75 0.90 17.07 -0.96
C LEU A 75 1.98 18.10 -0.54
N PRO A 76 1.61 19.13 0.25
CA PRO A 76 2.58 20.10 0.75
C PRO A 76 3.81 19.46 1.42
N ALA A 77 4.96 20.13 1.37
CA ALA A 77 6.14 19.66 2.10
C ALA A 77 5.84 19.58 3.60
N LYS A 78 6.35 18.54 4.28
CA LYS A 78 6.11 18.30 5.72
C LYS A 78 4.62 18.21 6.10
N THR A 79 3.79 17.72 5.19
CA THR A 79 2.40 17.41 5.48
C THR A 79 2.33 16.49 6.70
N THR A 80 1.72 16.95 7.79
CA THR A 80 1.50 16.12 8.97
C THR A 80 0.61 14.94 8.59
N SER A 81 0.80 13.79 9.26
CA SER A 81 0.03 12.55 9.01
C SER A 81 -1.48 12.81 8.87
N LYS A 82 -2.02 13.82 9.57
CA LYS A 82 -3.41 14.29 9.51
C LYS A 82 -3.98 14.48 8.09
N LEU A 83 -3.19 14.93 7.13
CA LEU A 83 -3.63 15.19 5.76
C LEU A 83 -3.30 14.05 4.78
N GLN A 84 -2.42 13.13 5.18
CA GLN A 84 -2.07 11.95 4.39
C GLN A 84 -3.06 10.82 4.67
N VAL A 85 -4.00 10.61 3.74
CA VAL A 85 -5.07 9.60 3.86
C VAL A 85 -4.52 8.19 4.10
N LEU A 86 -3.43 7.83 3.41
CA LEU A 86 -2.76 6.55 3.59
C LEU A 86 -2.22 6.42 5.02
N ASP A 87 -1.49 7.41 5.52
CA ASP A 87 -0.88 7.35 6.85
C ASP A 87 -1.92 7.50 7.97
N ALA A 88 -2.67 8.60 8.04
CA ALA A 88 -3.62 8.83 9.14
C ALA A 88 -4.83 7.89 9.16
N GLY A 89 -5.25 7.40 8.00
CA GLY A 89 -6.48 6.63 7.86
C GLY A 89 -6.21 5.15 7.69
N ILE A 90 -5.71 4.80 6.51
CA ILE A 90 -5.72 3.41 6.01
C ILE A 90 -4.66 2.58 6.73
N ILE A 91 -3.41 3.05 6.78
CA ILE A 91 -2.29 2.32 7.38
C ILE A 91 -2.41 2.32 8.91
N LEU A 92 -2.38 3.50 9.55
CA LEU A 92 -2.29 3.58 11.01
C LEU A 92 -3.54 3.03 11.72
N LYS A 93 -4.75 3.38 11.26
CA LYS A 93 -5.98 3.03 12.01
C LYS A 93 -6.56 1.67 11.63
N LYS A 94 -6.30 1.18 10.41
CA LYS A 94 -6.98 -0.02 9.89
C LYS A 94 -5.99 -1.16 9.67
N THR A 95 -5.04 -1.00 8.76
CA THR A 95 -4.09 -2.08 8.41
C THR A 95 -3.28 -2.52 9.63
N SER A 96 -2.70 -1.60 10.39
CA SER A 96 -1.91 -1.95 11.59
C SER A 96 -2.74 -2.66 12.65
N ARG A 97 -4.01 -2.26 12.84
CA ARG A 97 -4.92 -2.92 13.79
C ARG A 97 -5.23 -4.34 13.36
N TYR A 98 -5.62 -4.53 12.09
CA TYR A 98 -5.91 -5.87 11.56
C TYR A 98 -4.67 -6.77 11.61
N TYR A 99 -3.50 -6.24 11.27
CA TYR A 99 -2.26 -7.00 11.29
C TYR A 99 -1.91 -7.49 12.69
N ARG A 100 -2.00 -6.63 13.71
CA ARG A 100 -1.84 -7.03 15.11
C ARG A 100 -2.82 -8.11 15.51
N THR A 101 -4.08 -8.03 15.06
CA THR A 101 -5.06 -9.10 15.33
C THR A 101 -4.65 -10.43 14.69
N GLU A 102 -4.14 -10.43 13.46
CA GLU A 102 -3.65 -11.68 12.83
C GLU A 102 -2.42 -12.25 13.55
N VAL A 103 -1.49 -11.39 14.01
CA VAL A 103 -0.33 -11.80 14.81
C VAL A 103 -0.76 -12.46 16.12
N VAL A 104 -1.68 -11.83 16.87
CA VAL A 104 -2.18 -12.39 18.14
C VAL A 104 -2.93 -13.70 17.91
N ARG A 105 -3.76 -13.79 16.86
CA ARG A 105 -4.46 -15.05 16.50
C ARG A 105 -3.48 -16.19 16.23
N LYS A 106 -2.43 -15.92 15.45
CA LYS A 106 -1.39 -16.92 15.19
C LYS A 106 -0.67 -17.32 16.48
N PHE A 107 -0.32 -16.35 17.32
CA PHE A 107 0.34 -16.62 18.59
C PHE A 107 -0.49 -17.54 19.50
N ILE A 108 -1.80 -17.28 19.62
CA ILE A 108 -2.73 -18.12 20.40
C ILE A 108 -2.80 -19.53 19.80
N SER A 109 -3.01 -19.64 18.47
CA SER A 109 -3.09 -20.93 17.78
C SER A 109 -1.80 -21.75 17.91
N ASP A 110 -0.63 -21.11 17.81
CA ASP A 110 0.65 -21.79 17.97
C ASP A 110 0.83 -22.30 19.42
N ILE A 111 0.37 -21.53 20.43
CA ILE A 111 0.39 -21.96 21.84
C ILE A 111 -0.53 -23.16 22.08
N GLU A 112 -1.76 -23.12 21.54
CA GLU A 112 -2.73 -24.22 21.66
C GLU A 112 -2.19 -25.51 21.02
N ASP A 113 -1.41 -25.38 19.96
CA ASP A 113 -0.71 -26.48 19.28
C ASP A 113 0.62 -26.90 19.96
N GLY A 114 1.04 -26.23 21.03
CA GLY A 114 2.33 -26.47 21.70
C GLY A 114 3.57 -26.10 20.87
N LYS A 115 3.42 -25.20 19.89
CA LYS A 115 4.47 -24.76 18.97
C LYS A 115 5.10 -23.44 19.39
N VAL A 116 6.37 -23.26 19.08
CA VAL A 116 7.03 -21.95 19.18
C VAL A 116 6.51 -21.06 18.04
N CYS A 117 5.90 -19.94 18.41
CA CYS A 117 5.40 -18.98 17.43
C CYS A 117 6.56 -18.37 16.63
N THR A 118 6.59 -18.64 15.33
CA THR A 118 7.58 -18.10 14.39
C THR A 118 6.86 -17.51 13.18
N PHE A 119 7.47 -16.52 12.54
CA PHE A 119 6.93 -15.88 11.35
C PHE A 119 7.93 -16.01 10.21
N ASN A 120 7.50 -16.61 9.10
CA ASN A 120 8.25 -16.53 7.87
C ASN A 120 7.77 -15.35 7.00
N PHE A 121 8.60 -14.92 6.05
CA PHE A 121 8.30 -13.77 5.20
C PHE A 121 7.05 -13.96 4.31
N LEU A 122 6.73 -15.19 3.91
CA LEU A 122 5.52 -15.45 3.13
C LEU A 122 4.26 -15.24 3.98
N GLU A 123 4.26 -15.72 5.22
CA GLU A 123 3.15 -15.50 6.16
C GLU A 123 2.94 -14.01 6.43
N THR A 124 4.01 -13.23 6.62
CA THR A 124 3.86 -11.77 6.84
C THR A 124 3.27 -11.06 5.61
N MET A 125 3.64 -11.47 4.40
CA MET A 125 3.02 -10.99 3.16
C MET A 125 1.54 -11.39 3.05
N GLN A 126 1.21 -12.64 3.41
CA GLN A 126 -0.18 -13.12 3.43
C GLN A 126 -1.02 -12.33 4.44
N PHE A 127 -0.47 -12.03 5.61
CA PHE A 127 -1.14 -11.22 6.62
C PHE A 127 -1.39 -9.79 6.12
N ALA A 128 -0.38 -9.18 5.49
CA ALA A 128 -0.54 -7.86 4.87
C ALA A 128 -1.65 -7.87 3.80
N SER A 129 -1.66 -8.87 2.92
CA SER A 129 -2.71 -9.04 1.90
C SER A 129 -4.09 -9.23 2.53
N LYS A 130 -4.21 -10.09 3.54
CA LYS A 130 -5.46 -10.36 4.26
C LYS A 130 -5.99 -9.10 4.94
N CYS A 131 -5.10 -8.30 5.53
CA CYS A 131 -5.46 -7.04 6.17
C CYS A 131 -5.94 -6.00 5.16
N TRP A 132 -5.26 -5.88 4.01
CA TRP A 132 -5.70 -4.99 2.93
C TRP A 132 -7.09 -5.35 2.42
N ASN A 133 -7.35 -6.64 2.20
CA ASN A 133 -8.64 -7.13 1.71
C ASN A 133 -9.80 -6.95 2.73
N LYS A 134 -9.50 -6.68 4.00
CA LYS A 134 -10.52 -6.33 5.03
C LYS A 134 -10.94 -4.87 4.97
N ILE A 135 -10.22 -4.02 4.25
CA ILE A 135 -10.51 -2.58 4.16
C ILE A 135 -11.65 -2.40 3.17
N THR A 136 -12.77 -1.86 3.64
CA THR A 136 -13.96 -1.61 2.82
C THR A 136 -13.90 -0.26 2.12
N ASP A 137 -14.64 -0.11 1.01
CA ASP A 137 -14.78 1.17 0.31
C ASP A 137 -15.29 2.29 1.23
N LYS A 138 -16.25 1.97 2.12
CA LYS A 138 -16.73 2.88 3.16
C LYS A 138 -15.61 3.34 4.09
N THR A 139 -14.69 2.44 4.44
CA THR A 139 -13.52 2.78 5.28
C THR A 139 -12.60 3.75 4.54
N ILE A 140 -12.30 3.48 3.27
CA ILE A 140 -11.47 4.36 2.43
C ILE A 140 -12.13 5.74 2.33
N ALA A 141 -13.42 5.81 1.98
CA ALA A 141 -14.16 7.06 1.86
C ALA A 141 -14.14 7.88 3.18
N ASN A 142 -14.33 7.22 4.32
CA ASN A 142 -14.25 7.88 5.63
C ASN A 142 -12.84 8.42 5.93
N CYS A 143 -11.79 7.71 5.52
CA CYS A 143 -10.41 8.19 5.67
C CYS A 143 -10.18 9.46 4.84
N PHE A 144 -10.62 9.47 3.58
CA PHE A 144 -10.60 10.68 2.74
C PHE A 144 -11.36 11.83 3.39
N LYS A 145 -12.59 11.59 3.87
CA LYS A 145 -13.39 12.60 4.58
C LYS A 145 -12.67 13.17 5.80
N SER A 146 -12.02 12.32 6.59
CA SER A 146 -11.28 12.74 7.78
C SER A 146 -10.05 13.60 7.48
N CYS A 147 -9.49 13.49 6.28
CA CYS A 147 -8.39 14.31 5.80
C CYS A 147 -8.86 15.56 5.04
N GLY A 148 -10.16 15.88 5.11
CA GLY A 148 -10.73 17.10 4.51
C GLY A 148 -11.20 16.95 3.07
N PHE A 149 -11.10 15.75 2.46
CA PHE A 149 -11.67 15.52 1.13
C PHE A 149 -13.19 15.39 1.22
N LYS A 150 -13.91 16.24 0.50
CA LYS A 150 -15.37 16.19 0.43
C LYS A 150 -15.79 15.67 -0.95
N PRO A 151 -16.82 14.82 -1.05
CA PRO A 151 -17.47 14.55 -2.33
C PRO A 151 -17.96 15.87 -2.92
N ASP A 152 -17.90 15.97 -4.25
CA ASP A 152 -18.50 17.11 -4.93
C ASP A 152 -20.02 17.10 -4.70
N GLU A 153 -20.59 18.22 -4.25
CA GLU A 153 -22.03 18.32 -3.98
C GLU A 153 -22.85 18.42 -5.28
N ASN A 154 -22.18 18.61 -6.42
CA ASN A 154 -22.74 18.56 -7.76
C ASN A 154 -21.80 17.77 -8.69
N PRO A 155 -21.93 16.43 -8.77
CA PRO A 155 -21.18 15.67 -9.75
C PRO A 155 -21.63 16.06 -11.17
N ALA A 156 -20.67 16.41 -12.02
CA ALA A 156 -20.89 16.69 -13.45
C ALA A 156 -21.38 15.45 -14.22
#